data_AF-A0A1V4UX24-F1
#
_entry.id   AF-A0A1V4UX24-F1
#
_cell.length_a   1.000
_cell.length_b   1.000
_cell.length_c   1.000
_cell.angle_alpha   90.00
_cell.angle_beta   90.00
_cell.angle_gamma   90.00
#
_symmetry.space_group_name_H-M   'P 1'
#
loop_
_entity.id
_entity.type
_entity.pdbx_description
1 polymer ?
#
loop_
_entity_poly.entity_id
_entity_poly.type
_entity_poly.pdbx_seq_one_letter_code
_entity_poly.pdbx_strand_id
1 'polypeptide(L)'
;MNGKTILASGPATQTVEAVAQLIRYHNHGQPAAEMPEFYRLSAEMVLVRSNKGDAYYVTTPRACSCPSATYRPGKTCKHQRKYFPQPKAARTALPVDSIRPDMRGFRPVSLLPGEMAEVA
;
A
#
# COMPACT_ATOMS: atom_id res chain seq x y z
N MET A 1 -38.02 -5.34 -16.93
CA MET A 1 -37.21 -4.49 -16.02
C MET A 1 -36.67 -5.40 -14.92
N ASN A 2 -35.47 -5.93 -15.07
CA ASN A 2 -34.95 -6.95 -14.15
C ASN A 2 -33.81 -6.34 -13.34
N GLY A 3 -34.19 -5.65 -12.26
CA GLY A 3 -33.27 -5.13 -11.26
C GLY A 3 -32.61 -6.27 -10.50
N LYS A 4 -31.43 -6.68 -10.94
CA LYS A 4 -30.52 -7.48 -10.13
C LYS A 4 -29.88 -6.54 -9.13
N THR A 5 -30.29 -6.61 -7.88
CA THR A 5 -29.57 -6.04 -6.74
C THR A 5 -28.20 -6.71 -6.63
N ILE A 6 -27.21 -6.13 -7.30
CA ILE A 6 -25.79 -6.48 -7.16
C ILE A 6 -25.32 -5.85 -5.84
N LEU A 7 -25.73 -6.42 -4.72
CA LEU A 7 -25.00 -6.24 -3.46
C LEU A 7 -23.78 -7.17 -3.52
N ALA A 8 -22.85 -6.87 -4.44
CA ALA A 8 -21.52 -7.43 -4.37
C ALA A 8 -20.91 -6.94 -3.06
N SER A 9 -20.65 -7.86 -2.13
CA SER A 9 -20.11 -7.60 -0.79
C SER A 9 -18.66 -7.07 -0.79
N GLY A 10 -18.18 -6.58 -1.94
CA GLY A 10 -16.86 -6.03 -2.15
C GLY A 10 -16.84 -5.02 -3.31
N PRO A 11 -15.74 -4.28 -3.48
CA PRO A 11 -15.63 -3.25 -4.50
C PRO A 11 -15.80 -3.87 -5.89
N ALA A 12 -16.82 -3.41 -6.64
CA ALA A 12 -17.10 -3.84 -8.00
C ALA A 12 -16.51 -2.86 -9.02
N THR A 13 -16.05 -3.38 -10.16
CA THR A 13 -15.67 -2.56 -11.32
C THR A 13 -16.88 -1.81 -11.87
N GLN A 14 -16.71 -0.52 -12.16
CA GLN A 14 -17.76 0.33 -12.71
C GLN A 14 -17.48 0.65 -14.18
N THR A 15 -18.54 0.74 -14.99
CA THR A 15 -18.44 1.16 -16.39
C THR A 15 -18.24 2.67 -16.48
N VAL A 16 -17.72 3.14 -17.62
CA VAL A 16 -17.44 4.56 -17.87
C VAL A 16 -18.71 5.41 -17.81
N GLU A 17 -19.82 4.92 -18.35
CA GLU A 17 -21.12 5.61 -18.35
C GLU A 17 -21.67 5.78 -16.93
N ALA A 18 -21.57 4.74 -16.10
CA ALA A 18 -22.00 4.79 -14.70
C ALA A 18 -21.19 5.83 -13.91
N VAL A 19 -19.88 5.90 -14.15
CA VAL A 19 -19.02 6.91 -13.51
C VAL A 19 -19.35 8.32 -14.01
N ALA A 20 -19.64 8.50 -15.30
CA ALA A 20 -20.05 9.79 -15.82
C ALA A 20 -21.36 10.29 -15.18
N GLN A 21 -22.33 9.39 -14.97
CA GLN A 21 -23.57 9.70 -14.25
C GLN A 21 -23.32 10.03 -12.78
N LEU A 22 -22.45 9.29 -12.10
CA LEU A 22 -22.06 9.55 -10.71
C LEU A 22 -21.37 10.91 -10.56
N ILE A 23 -20.45 11.26 -11.46
CA ILE A 23 -19.76 12.56 -11.43
C ILE A 23 -20.75 13.70 -11.68
N ARG A 24 -21.68 13.54 -12.64
CA ARG A 24 -22.74 14.54 -12.88
C ARG A 24 -23.63 14.73 -11.66
N TYR A 25 -24.00 13.64 -10.99
CA TYR A 25 -24.80 13.70 -9.77
C TYR A 25 -24.05 14.41 -8.63
N HIS A 26 -22.78 14.06 -8.43
CA HIS A 26 -21.95 14.63 -7.35
C HIS A 26 -21.61 16.11 -7.60
N ASN A 27 -21.38 16.51 -8.85
CA ASN A 27 -21.08 17.88 -9.22
C ASN A 27 -22.33 18.75 -9.46
N HIS A 28 -23.49 18.38 -8.92
CA HIS A 28 -24.75 19.12 -9.06
C HIS A 28 -25.13 19.48 -10.51
N GLY A 29 -24.87 18.57 -11.45
CA GLY A 29 -25.22 18.74 -12.86
C GLY A 29 -24.13 19.32 -13.75
N GLN A 30 -22.95 19.66 -13.23
CA GLN A 30 -21.82 20.04 -14.08
C GLN A 30 -21.22 18.80 -14.76
N PRO A 31 -21.15 18.76 -16.10
CA PRO A 31 -20.49 17.66 -16.80
C PRO A 31 -18.99 17.70 -16.52
N ALA A 32 -18.38 16.53 -16.29
CA ALA A 32 -16.93 16.43 -16.31
C ALA A 32 -16.45 16.80 -17.73
N ALA A 33 -15.75 17.93 -17.85
CA ALA A 33 -15.23 18.42 -19.14
C ALA A 33 -14.34 17.38 -19.83
N GLU A 34 -13.61 16.58 -19.04
CA GLU A 34 -12.80 15.46 -19.48
C GLU A 34 -12.90 14.34 -18.45
N MET A 35 -12.96 13.09 -18.91
CA MET A 35 -13.11 11.94 -18.02
C MET A 35 -11.81 11.72 -17.22
N PRO A 36 -11.80 11.98 -15.90
CA PRO A 36 -10.55 12.08 -15.14
C PRO A 36 -9.89 10.71 -14.94
N GLU A 37 -8.57 10.66 -14.94
CA GLU A 37 -7.82 9.43 -14.65
C GLU A 37 -8.08 8.89 -13.24
N PHE A 38 -8.37 9.79 -12.30
CA PHE A 38 -8.72 9.47 -10.93
C PHE A 38 -9.87 10.37 -10.48
N TYR A 39 -10.85 9.79 -9.79
CA TYR A 39 -11.95 10.54 -9.20
C TYR A 39 -12.14 10.12 -7.75
N ARG A 40 -12.15 11.09 -6.83
CA ARG A 40 -12.32 10.84 -5.40
C ARG A 40 -13.75 11.17 -5.01
N LEU A 41 -14.56 10.15 -4.72
CA LEU A 41 -15.93 10.33 -4.23
C LEU A 41 -15.95 10.73 -2.75
N SER A 42 -15.03 10.17 -1.96
CA SER A 42 -14.95 10.42 -0.52
C SER A 42 -13.53 10.27 0.00
N ALA A 43 -13.32 10.58 1.28
CA ALA A 43 -12.02 10.38 1.93
C ALA A 43 -11.53 8.93 1.83
N GLU A 44 -12.45 7.95 1.80
CA GLU A 44 -12.18 6.52 1.86
C GLU A 44 -12.39 5.78 0.53
N MET A 45 -12.90 6.44 -0.51
CA MET A 45 -13.26 5.82 -1.78
C MET A 45 -12.75 6.60 -2.98
N VAL A 46 -11.95 5.92 -3.80
CA VAL A 46 -11.35 6.46 -5.02
C VAL A 46 -11.69 5.55 -6.20
N LEU A 47 -12.14 6.14 -7.30
CA LEU A 47 -12.27 5.50 -8.61
C LEU A 47 -11.00 5.76 -9.42
N VAL A 48 -10.42 4.70 -9.97
CA VAL A 48 -9.21 4.77 -10.79
C VAL A 48 -9.51 4.22 -12.17
N ARG A 49 -9.24 5.02 -13.21
CA ARG A 49 -9.43 4.60 -14.59
C ARG A 49 -8.43 3.50 -14.96
N SER A 50 -8.86 2.51 -15.74
CA SER A 50 -7.96 1.54 -16.35
C SER A 50 -7.08 2.22 -17.41
N ASN A 51 -5.90 1.66 -17.71
CA ASN A 51 -5.06 2.16 -18.82
C ASN A 51 -5.76 2.06 -20.18
N LYS A 52 -6.71 1.13 -20.33
CA LYS A 52 -7.52 1.00 -21.55
C LYS A 52 -8.67 2.01 -21.61
N GLY A 53 -8.99 2.63 -20.48
CA GLY A 53 -10.07 3.60 -20.37
C GLY A 53 -11.49 3.02 -20.45
N ASP A 54 -11.62 1.70 -20.39
CA ASP A 54 -12.86 0.92 -20.52
C ASP A 54 -13.61 0.74 -19.19
N ALA A 55 -12.91 0.81 -18.07
CA ALA A 55 -13.47 0.57 -16.74
C ALA A 55 -12.82 1.44 -15.67
N TYR A 56 -13.56 1.65 -14.58
CA TYR A 56 -13.07 2.24 -13.35
C TYR A 56 -13.00 1.20 -12.24
N TYR A 57 -11.83 1.11 -11.61
CA TYR A 57 -11.63 0.29 -10.43
C TYR A 57 -11.99 1.08 -9.18
N VAL A 58 -12.77 0.46 -8.31
CA VAL A 58 -13.07 0.99 -6.98
C VAL A 58 -11.93 0.61 -6.03
N THR A 59 -11.33 1.62 -5.42
CA THR A 59 -10.31 1.48 -4.39
C THR A 59 -10.80 2.01 -3.07
N THR A 60 -10.71 1.17 -2.05
CA THR A 60 -10.88 1.52 -0.64
C THR A 60 -9.58 1.18 0.12
N PRO A 61 -9.36 1.71 1.34
CA PRO A 61 -8.18 1.39 2.12
C PRO A 61 -8.07 -0.11 2.46
N ARG A 62 -9.19 -0.84 2.47
CA ARG A 62 -9.24 -2.27 2.83
C ARG A 62 -9.27 -3.20 1.62
N ALA A 63 -9.87 -2.77 0.50
CA ALA A 63 -10.10 -3.62 -0.66
C ALA A 63 -9.96 -2.84 -1.98
N CYS A 64 -9.72 -3.55 -3.07
CA CYS A 64 -9.69 -2.95 -4.40
C CYS A 64 -10.30 -3.93 -5.41
N SER A 65 -11.07 -3.41 -6.36
CA SER A 65 -11.68 -4.23 -7.43
C SER A 65 -10.69 -4.62 -8.54
N CYS A 66 -9.43 -4.19 -8.45
CA CYS A 66 -8.45 -4.50 -9.49
C CYS A 66 -8.08 -5.99 -9.50
N PRO A 67 -7.75 -6.57 -10.66
CA PRO A 67 -7.36 -7.98 -10.77
C PRO A 67 -6.20 -8.34 -9.85
N SER A 68 -5.25 -7.42 -9.63
CA SER A 68 -4.13 -7.64 -8.71
C SER A 68 -4.54 -7.91 -7.27
N ALA A 69 -5.66 -7.35 -6.80
CA ALA A 69 -6.18 -7.61 -5.46
C ALA A 69 -6.88 -8.97 -5.38
N THR A 70 -7.56 -9.37 -6.46
CA THR A 70 -8.18 -10.71 -6.60
C THR A 70 -7.13 -11.81 -6.60
N TYR A 71 -6.04 -11.65 -7.38
CA TYR A 71 -4.99 -12.68 -7.48
C TYR A 71 -4.03 -12.72 -6.28
N ARG A 72 -3.95 -11.65 -5.47
CA ARG A 72 -3.04 -11.54 -4.32
C ARG A 72 -3.79 -11.03 -3.09
N PRO A 73 -4.68 -11.85 -2.51
CA PRO A 73 -5.40 -11.46 -1.31
C PRO A 73 -4.43 -11.14 -0.17
N GLY A 74 -4.73 -10.10 0.62
CA GLY A 74 -3.92 -9.68 1.77
C GLY A 74 -2.72 -8.78 1.46
N LYS A 75 -2.38 -8.54 0.18
CA LYS A 75 -1.35 -7.56 -0.20
C LYS A 75 -1.98 -6.28 -0.73
N THR A 76 -1.45 -5.12 -0.29
CA THR A 76 -1.89 -3.82 -0.80
C THR A 76 -1.55 -3.68 -2.28
N CYS A 77 -2.55 -3.40 -3.12
CA CYS A 77 -2.35 -3.24 -4.56
C CYS A 77 -1.70 -1.89 -4.91
N LYS A 78 -1.21 -1.73 -6.15
CA LYS A 78 -0.60 -0.48 -6.63
C LYS A 78 -1.56 0.72 -6.47
N HIS A 79 -2.85 0.51 -6.68
CA HIS A 79 -3.87 1.54 -6.54
C HIS A 79 -4.01 2.00 -5.08
N GLN A 80 -4.14 1.06 -4.14
CA GLN A 80 -4.20 1.38 -2.71
C GLN A 80 -2.95 2.12 -2.24
N ARG A 81 -1.75 1.68 -2.64
CA ARG A 81 -0.49 2.33 -2.23
C ARG A 81 -0.36 3.76 -2.77
N LYS A 82 -0.92 4.04 -3.96
CA LYS A 82 -0.87 5.37 -4.60
C LYS A 82 -1.85 6.36 -3.95
N TYR A 83 -3.08 5.92 -3.66
CA TYR A 83 -4.14 6.81 -3.19
C TYR A 83 -4.39 6.76 -1.67
N PHE A 84 -3.97 5.68 -1.02
CA PHE A 84 -4.06 5.48 0.43
C PHE A 84 -2.69 5.06 0.98
N PRO A 85 -1.67 5.96 0.93
CA PRO A 85 -0.42 5.69 1.60
C PRO A 85 -0.71 5.54 3.10
N GLN A 86 -0.66 4.31 3.62
CA GLN A 86 -0.66 4.15 5.07
C GLN A 86 0.59 4.85 5.61
N PRO A 87 0.48 5.64 6.69
CA PRO A 87 1.66 6.13 7.37
C PRO A 87 2.46 4.88 7.72
N LYS A 88 3.67 4.75 7.17
CA LYS A 88 4.61 3.74 7.65
C LYS A 88 4.71 4.01 9.14
N ALA A 89 4.15 3.13 9.97
CA ALA A 89 4.39 3.18 11.40
C ALA A 89 5.89 3.35 11.53
N ALA A 90 6.31 4.51 12.03
CA ALA A 90 7.69 4.77 12.32
C ALA A 90 8.05 3.75 13.39
N ARG A 91 8.53 2.59 12.94
CA ARG A 91 9.30 1.70 13.78
C ARG A 91 10.49 2.57 14.13
N THR A 92 10.41 3.24 15.28
CA THR A 92 11.56 3.77 15.99
C THR A 92 12.53 2.62 16.06
N ALA A 93 13.48 2.61 15.13
CA ALA A 93 14.66 1.78 15.27
C ALA A 93 15.30 2.28 16.55
N LEU A 94 15.11 1.54 17.64
CA LEU A 94 15.95 1.72 18.80
C LEU A 94 17.38 1.59 18.27
N PRO A 95 18.28 2.53 18.57
CA PRO A 95 19.67 2.40 18.16
C PRO A 95 20.20 1.14 18.85
N VAL A 96 20.23 0.04 18.10
CA VAL A 96 20.96 -1.15 18.51
C VAL A 96 22.42 -0.79 18.30
N ASP A 97 23.08 -0.41 19.40
CA ASP A 97 24.52 -0.37 19.47
C ASP A 97 25.03 -1.74 19.01
N SER A 98 25.64 -1.75 17.82
CA SER A 98 26.41 -2.82 17.19
C SER A 98 26.05 -4.27 17.57
N ILE A 99 25.55 -5.04 16.59
CA ILE A 99 25.45 -6.52 16.67
C ILE A 99 26.83 -7.20 16.89
N ARG A 100 27.92 -6.46 16.69
CA ARG A 100 29.28 -6.97 16.90
C ARG A 100 29.53 -7.14 18.40
N PRO A 101 30.00 -8.31 18.85
CA PRO A 101 30.43 -8.46 20.25
C PRO A 101 31.54 -7.44 20.55
N ASP A 102 31.39 -6.71 21.66
CA ASP A 102 32.42 -5.78 22.12
C ASP A 102 33.64 -6.61 22.57
N MET A 103 34.73 -6.52 21.81
CA MET A 103 35.96 -7.26 22.04
C MET A 103 36.85 -6.63 23.15
N ARG A 104 36.40 -5.59 23.87
CA ARG A 104 37.13 -5.02 25.02
C ARG A 104 37.07 -5.99 26.20
N GLY A 105 37.91 -7.00 26.14
CA GLY A 105 38.00 -8.06 27.14
C GLY A 105 38.41 -9.41 26.56
N PHE A 106 38.40 -9.57 25.24
CA PHE A 106 38.93 -10.77 24.60
C PHE A 106 40.46 -10.72 24.59
N ARG A 107 41.09 -11.45 25.51
CA ARG A 107 42.54 -11.69 25.52
C ARG A 107 42.81 -13.07 24.92
N PRO A 108 43.19 -13.20 23.63
CA PRO A 108 43.54 -14.49 23.05
C PRO A 108 45.02 -14.80 23.34
N VAL A 109 45.41 -14.95 24.60
CA VAL A 109 46.66 -15.63 24.95
C VAL A 109 46.44 -16.37 26.25
N SER A 110 46.14 -17.66 26.15
CA SER A 110 46.38 -18.59 27.24
C SER A 110 47.91 -18.69 27.38
N LEU A 111 48.52 -17.88 28.23
CA LEU A 111 49.92 -18.09 28.61
C LEU A 111 49.97 -19.47 29.26
N LEU A 112 50.57 -20.43 28.56
CA LEU A 112 50.86 -21.74 29.12
C LEU A 112 51.76 -21.53 30.35
N PRO A 113 51.58 -22.30 31.43
CA PRO A 113 52.32 -22.11 32.66
C PRO A 113 53.82 -22.30 32.41
N GLY A 114 54.57 -21.19 32.30
CA GLY A 114 56.03 -21.19 32.12
C GLY A 114 56.61 -20.09 31.22
N GLU A 115 55.83 -19.40 30.38
CA GLU A 115 56.36 -18.35 29.50
C GLU A 115 56.40 -16.98 30.21
N MET A 116 57.62 -16.48 30.44
CA MET A 116 57.86 -15.13 30.94
C MET A 116 57.82 -14.18 29.75
N ALA A 117 56.90 -13.22 29.76
CA ALA A 117 56.82 -12.20 28.70
C ALA A 117 58.11 -11.35 28.72
N GLU A 118 59.00 -11.53 27.74
CA GLU A 118 60.04 -10.55 27.47
C GLU A 118 59.40 -9.27 26.94
N VAL A 119 59.68 -8.17 27.64
CA VAL A 119 59.25 -6.82 27.31
C VAL A 119 60.39 -6.19 26.53
N ALA A 120 60.18 -5.91 25.25
CA ALA A 120 61.05 -5.08 24.41
C ALA A 120 60.21 -4.04 23.66
#